data_AF-A0A2E2HFT7-F1
#
_entry.id   AF-A0A2E2HFT7-F1
#
_cell.length_a   1.000
_cell.length_b   1.000
_cell.length_c   1.000
_cell.angle_alpha   90.00
_cell.angle_beta   90.00
_cell.angle_gamma   90.00
#
_symmetry.space_group_name_H-M   'P 1'
#
loop_
_entity.id
_entity.type
_entity.pdbx_description
1 polymer ?
#
loop_
_entity_poly.entity_id
_entity_poly.type
_entity_poly.pdbx_seq_one_letter_code
_entity_poly.pdbx_strand_id
1 'polypeptide(L)'
;MQDFEDIRPYQDHEVRPVVDSLLQDPEFSAAIARFRYPRWYSWFPGIVGKIVQQYLKRETSHVKTIHDVQIIIEHYLDKLIEATTTSLTHDGLDKLDPESSYLFISNHRDITMDPALVNYMLYHEGFSTLQIAIGDNLLKRPFLSDLMRLNKSFLVKRGVQGREKLKASKQLSAYIQYCIEQGENVWIAQREGRAKNGIDRTESAIIKMLHLAERVKNNSRSLAQTINALNVVPVAISYGLDPCDEFKAEELHAIDTVGKFEKNENSDIQSILAGMLGDKGDIHVAFGERLQLDNEVTEEEVAALIDLQISKNYRLHPANFFAFLELKPDQQHRYQLTEMFNLSEQELARQKQSFQSRLAAMPARLRPYVLGMYANPVIAKNN
;
A
#
# COMPACT_ATOMS: atom_id res chain seq x y z
N MET A 1 -9.90 -7.73 23.84
CA MET A 1 -9.29 -8.62 22.83
C MET A 1 -10.26 -9.65 22.27
N GLN A 2 -11.08 -10.33 23.08
CA GLN A 2 -12.07 -11.31 22.58
C GLN A 2 -13.01 -10.73 21.50
N ASP A 3 -13.39 -9.46 21.62
CA ASP A 3 -14.27 -8.79 20.65
C ASP A 3 -13.65 -8.57 19.24
N PHE A 4 -12.36 -8.84 19.07
CA PHE A 4 -11.61 -8.56 17.83
C PHE A 4 -10.89 -9.79 17.25
N GLU A 5 -11.07 -10.98 17.82
CA GLU A 5 -10.31 -12.20 17.44
C GLU A 5 -10.37 -12.53 15.95
N ASP A 6 -11.50 -12.23 15.31
CA ASP A 6 -11.78 -12.50 13.91
C ASP A 6 -11.13 -11.51 12.94
N ILE A 7 -10.66 -10.36 13.42
CA ILE A 7 -10.03 -9.34 12.59
C ILE A 7 -8.58 -9.03 12.98
N ARG A 8 -8.18 -9.22 14.24
CA ARG A 8 -6.86 -8.79 14.73
C ARG A 8 -5.70 -9.60 14.10
N PRO A 9 -4.48 -9.05 14.11
CA PRO A 9 -3.27 -9.79 13.81
C PRO A 9 -3.00 -10.88 14.85
N TYR A 10 -2.06 -11.77 14.54
CA TYR A 10 -1.60 -12.76 15.52
C TYR A 10 -0.82 -12.11 16.67
N GLN A 11 -0.84 -12.79 17.81
CA GLN A 11 -0.04 -12.49 18.99
C GLN A 11 1.10 -13.49 19.12
N ASP A 12 2.12 -13.16 19.89
CA ASP A 12 3.34 -13.98 20.03
C ASP A 12 3.05 -15.46 20.34
N HIS A 13 2.10 -15.74 21.23
CA HIS A 13 1.76 -17.12 21.59
C HIS A 13 1.11 -17.92 20.44
N GLU A 14 0.61 -17.25 19.39
CA GLU A 14 0.01 -17.86 18.20
C GLU A 14 1.04 -18.05 17.07
N VAL A 15 2.19 -17.37 17.11
CA VAL A 15 3.15 -17.32 16.00
C VAL A 15 3.70 -18.70 15.66
N ARG A 16 4.24 -19.43 16.64
CA ARG A 16 4.91 -20.71 16.38
C ARG A 16 3.95 -21.74 15.74
N PRO A 17 2.73 -21.98 16.27
CA PRO A 17 1.74 -22.85 15.61
C PRO A 17 1.42 -22.45 14.17
N VAL A 18 1.25 -21.14 13.90
CA VAL A 18 0.91 -20.65 12.56
C VAL A 18 2.07 -20.85 11.59
N VAL A 19 3.30 -20.53 11.99
CA VAL A 19 4.48 -20.76 11.15
C VAL A 19 4.66 -22.25 10.85
N ASP A 20 4.45 -23.13 11.83
CA ASP A 20 4.52 -24.58 11.60
C ASP A 20 3.45 -25.09 10.63
N SER A 21 2.24 -24.53 10.70
CA SER A 21 1.16 -24.80 9.74
C SER A 21 1.55 -24.33 8.32
N LEU A 22 2.03 -23.10 8.19
CA LEU A 22 2.51 -22.55 6.91
C LEU A 22 3.60 -23.42 6.27
N LEU A 23 4.57 -23.87 7.06
CA LEU A 23 5.65 -24.74 6.58
C LEU A 23 5.16 -26.13 6.16
N GLN A 24 3.99 -26.56 6.61
CA GLN A 24 3.37 -27.83 6.21
C GLN A 24 2.49 -27.67 4.97
N ASP A 25 2.08 -26.45 4.63
CA ASP A 25 1.26 -26.15 3.45
C ASP A 25 2.08 -26.36 2.15
N PRO A 26 1.68 -27.33 1.29
CA PRO A 26 2.35 -27.56 0.01
C PRO A 26 2.23 -26.36 -0.95
N GLU A 27 1.13 -25.61 -0.92
CA GLU A 27 0.93 -24.43 -1.76
C GLU A 27 1.88 -23.30 -1.37
N PHE A 28 2.11 -23.11 -0.06
CA PHE A 28 3.06 -22.11 0.43
C PHE A 28 4.49 -22.42 -0.03
N SER A 29 4.94 -23.66 0.19
CA SER A 29 6.28 -24.10 -0.22
C SER A 29 6.45 -24.05 -1.74
N ALA A 30 5.42 -24.41 -2.50
CA ALA A 30 5.40 -24.31 -3.96
C ALA A 30 5.46 -22.87 -4.45
N ALA A 31 4.74 -21.95 -3.80
CA ALA A 31 4.75 -20.53 -4.14
C ALA A 31 6.16 -19.92 -3.94
N ILE A 32 6.79 -20.18 -2.79
CA ILE A 32 8.17 -19.73 -2.52
C ILE A 32 9.16 -20.40 -3.48
N ALA A 33 9.01 -21.69 -3.77
CA ALA A 33 9.89 -22.41 -4.69
C ALA A 33 9.81 -21.86 -6.12
N ARG A 34 8.59 -21.60 -6.62
CA ARG A 34 8.36 -21.00 -7.93
C ARG A 34 8.96 -19.59 -8.01
N PHE A 35 8.88 -18.84 -6.92
CA PHE A 35 9.45 -17.49 -6.81
C PHE A 35 10.98 -17.50 -6.78
N ARG A 36 11.58 -18.32 -5.89
CA ARG A 36 13.03 -18.32 -5.65
C ARG A 36 13.83 -19.06 -6.73
N TYR A 37 13.25 -20.09 -7.33
CA TYR A 37 13.91 -20.99 -8.27
C TYR A 37 13.01 -21.34 -9.48
N PRO A 38 12.53 -20.36 -10.27
CA PRO A 38 11.51 -20.58 -11.30
C PRO A 38 11.92 -21.62 -12.36
N ARG A 39 13.18 -21.58 -12.82
CA ARG A 39 13.71 -22.53 -13.82
C ARG A 39 13.76 -23.97 -13.28
N TRP A 40 14.31 -24.14 -12.09
CA TRP A 40 14.44 -25.47 -11.46
C TRP A 40 13.09 -26.04 -11.04
N TYR A 41 12.20 -25.20 -10.53
CA TYR A 41 10.85 -25.62 -10.15
C TYR A 41 10.05 -26.13 -11.36
N SER A 42 10.23 -25.51 -12.54
CA SER A 42 9.60 -25.98 -13.77
C SER A 42 10.03 -27.39 -14.19
N TRP A 43 11.24 -27.82 -13.83
CA TRP A 43 11.77 -29.14 -14.19
C TRP A 43 11.59 -30.17 -13.07
N PHE A 44 11.68 -29.76 -11.80
CA PHE A 44 11.66 -30.65 -10.64
C PHE A 44 10.82 -30.09 -9.48
N PRO A 45 9.50 -29.88 -9.65
CA PRO A 45 8.67 -29.17 -8.67
C PRO A 45 8.66 -29.85 -7.29
N GLY A 46 8.59 -31.19 -7.24
CA GLY A 46 8.57 -31.94 -5.98
C GLY A 46 9.90 -31.91 -5.20
N ILE A 47 11.03 -31.92 -5.91
CA ILE A 47 12.36 -31.87 -5.26
C ILE A 47 12.64 -30.46 -4.76
N VAL A 48 12.46 -29.45 -5.62
CA VAL A 48 12.68 -28.05 -5.26
C VAL A 48 11.75 -27.63 -4.13
N GLY A 49 10.47 -28.04 -4.16
CA GLY A 49 9.52 -27.78 -3.08
C GLY A 49 9.98 -28.33 -1.73
N LYS A 50 10.47 -29.58 -1.68
CA LYS A 50 11.01 -30.18 -0.44
C LYS A 50 12.27 -29.48 0.05
N ILE A 51 13.19 -29.10 -0.85
CA ILE A 51 14.41 -28.36 -0.49
C ILE A 51 14.03 -27.01 0.13
N VAL A 52 13.11 -26.28 -0.50
CA VAL A 52 12.62 -24.99 -0.01
C VAL A 52 11.93 -25.15 1.34
N GLN A 53 11.07 -26.16 1.51
CA GLN A 53 10.43 -26.44 2.79
C GLN A 53 11.46 -26.70 3.91
N GLN A 54 12.50 -27.51 3.64
CA GLN A 54 13.55 -27.78 4.62
C GLN A 54 14.39 -26.54 4.94
N TYR A 55 14.68 -25.71 3.93
CA TYR A 55 15.35 -24.43 4.12
C TYR A 55 14.52 -23.50 5.01
N LEU A 56 13.23 -23.30 4.69
CA LEU A 56 12.33 -22.45 5.47
C LEU A 56 12.16 -22.95 6.90
N LYS A 57 12.09 -24.28 7.12
CA LYS A 57 12.06 -24.87 8.46
C LYS A 57 13.28 -24.52 9.30
N ARG A 58 14.47 -24.51 8.68
CA ARG A 58 15.72 -24.12 9.37
C ARG A 58 15.76 -22.61 9.60
N GLU A 59 15.43 -21.83 8.58
CA GLU A 59 15.45 -20.37 8.67
C GLU A 59 14.49 -19.87 9.76
N THR A 60 13.30 -20.46 9.86
CA THR A 60 12.26 -19.99 10.79
C THR A 60 12.24 -20.75 12.12
N SER A 61 13.23 -21.62 12.42
CA SER A 61 13.21 -22.42 13.65
C SER A 61 13.32 -21.59 14.94
N HIS A 62 13.89 -20.39 14.84
CA HIS A 62 14.06 -19.46 15.96
C HIS A 62 12.84 -18.55 16.16
N VAL A 63 11.92 -18.47 15.19
CA VAL A 63 10.77 -17.57 15.19
C VAL A 63 9.75 -18.02 16.24
N LYS A 64 9.50 -17.18 17.24
CA LYS A 64 8.51 -17.42 18.30
C LYS A 64 7.60 -16.22 18.57
N THR A 65 7.97 -15.04 18.08
CA THR A 65 7.27 -13.78 18.33
C THR A 65 6.97 -13.05 17.03
N ILE A 66 6.08 -12.07 17.08
CA ILE A 66 5.79 -11.18 15.96
C ILE A 66 7.04 -10.38 15.59
N HIS A 67 7.85 -9.99 16.58
CA HIS A 67 9.10 -9.30 16.35
C HIS A 67 10.08 -10.14 15.51
N ASP A 68 10.21 -11.43 15.79
CA ASP A 68 11.06 -12.33 14.98
C ASP A 68 10.61 -12.39 13.52
N VAL A 69 9.28 -12.37 13.28
CA VAL A 69 8.73 -12.32 11.92
C VAL A 69 9.06 -10.99 11.25
N GLN A 70 8.95 -9.86 11.95
CA GLN A 70 9.27 -8.54 11.42
C GLN A 70 10.74 -8.45 10.99
N ILE A 71 11.69 -8.97 11.78
CA ILE A 71 13.13 -9.01 11.43
C ILE A 71 13.35 -9.76 10.11
N ILE A 72 12.67 -10.90 9.93
CA ILE A 72 12.76 -11.67 8.68
C ILE A 72 12.21 -10.84 7.51
N ILE A 73 11.04 -10.23 7.68
CA ILE A 73 10.39 -9.43 6.65
C ILE A 73 11.27 -8.24 6.25
N GLU A 74 11.85 -7.54 7.22
CA GLU A 74 12.78 -6.42 7.03
C GLU A 74 13.95 -6.83 6.12
N HIS A 75 14.66 -7.91 6.46
CA HIS A 75 15.81 -8.39 5.67
C HIS A 75 15.47 -8.71 4.21
N TYR A 76 14.27 -9.22 3.94
CA TYR A 76 13.82 -9.46 2.57
C TYR A 76 13.33 -8.17 1.89
N LEU A 77 12.73 -7.26 2.64
CA LEU A 77 12.27 -5.96 2.14
C LEU A 77 13.46 -5.09 1.73
N ASP A 78 14.53 -5.05 2.51
CA ASP A 78 15.79 -4.37 2.16
C ASP A 78 16.29 -4.81 0.78
N LYS A 79 16.43 -6.11 0.58
CA LYS A 79 16.90 -6.67 -0.71
C LYS A 79 15.96 -6.37 -1.86
N LEU A 80 14.65 -6.34 -1.60
CA LEU A 80 13.67 -6.00 -2.63
C LEU A 80 13.77 -4.52 -3.01
N ILE A 81 13.92 -3.63 -2.03
CA ILE A 81 14.11 -2.20 -2.25
C ILE A 81 15.39 -1.97 -3.06
N GLU A 82 16.53 -2.53 -2.62
CA GLU A 82 17.81 -2.42 -3.32
C GLU A 82 17.75 -2.93 -4.77
N ALA A 83 17.01 -4.01 -5.02
CA ALA A 83 16.95 -4.63 -6.34
C ALA A 83 15.93 -3.99 -7.29
N THR A 84 14.93 -3.27 -6.78
CA THR A 84 13.76 -2.83 -7.57
C THR A 84 13.48 -1.33 -7.52
N THR A 85 14.28 -0.56 -6.80
CA THR A 85 14.18 0.90 -6.71
C THR A 85 15.49 1.55 -7.14
N THR A 86 15.40 2.74 -7.72
CA THR A 86 16.59 3.55 -8.05
C THR A 86 17.04 4.36 -6.84
N SER A 87 16.07 4.92 -6.10
CA SER A 87 16.29 5.58 -4.82
C SER A 87 15.03 5.48 -3.97
N LEU A 88 15.21 5.52 -2.65
CA LEU A 88 14.14 5.56 -1.69
C LEU A 88 14.43 6.70 -0.70
N THR A 89 13.50 7.62 -0.57
CA THR A 89 13.63 8.82 0.29
C THR A 89 12.35 9.06 1.07
N HIS A 90 12.45 9.75 2.19
CA HIS A 90 11.31 10.19 2.99
C HIS A 90 11.53 11.56 3.61
N ASP A 91 10.46 12.19 4.07
CA ASP A 91 10.49 13.39 4.90
C ASP A 91 9.30 13.45 5.87
N GLY A 92 9.36 14.32 6.87
CA GLY A 92 8.23 14.63 7.77
C GLY A 92 8.14 13.79 9.04
N LEU A 93 8.80 12.63 9.11
CA LEU A 93 8.88 11.82 10.33
C LEU A 93 9.62 12.54 11.47
N ASP A 94 10.57 13.41 11.14
CA ASP A 94 11.32 14.25 12.07
C ASP A 94 10.43 15.22 12.88
N LYS A 95 9.19 15.44 12.43
CA LYS A 95 8.20 16.30 13.09
C LYS A 95 7.23 15.52 13.98
N LEU A 96 7.32 14.19 14.00
CA LEU A 96 6.46 13.32 14.80
C LEU A 96 7.23 12.81 16.02
N ASP A 97 6.49 12.41 17.05
CA ASP A 97 7.03 11.84 18.27
C ASP A 97 7.07 10.30 18.17
N PRO A 98 8.25 9.66 18.17
CA PRO A 98 8.37 8.20 18.06
C PRO A 98 7.68 7.40 19.17
N GLU A 99 7.46 8.01 20.34
CA GLU A 99 6.79 7.38 21.48
C GLU A 99 5.25 7.49 21.42
N SER A 100 4.72 8.24 20.45
CA SER A 100 3.29 8.40 20.20
C SER A 100 2.78 7.39 19.16
N SER A 101 1.46 7.16 19.16
CA SER A 101 0.77 6.34 18.17
C SER A 101 -0.02 7.19 17.18
N TYR A 102 -0.01 6.80 15.91
CA TYR A 102 -0.61 7.54 14.81
C TYR A 102 -1.47 6.65 13.92
N LEU A 103 -2.53 7.24 13.37
CA LEU A 103 -3.27 6.68 12.23
C LEU A 103 -2.73 7.30 10.94
N PHE A 104 -1.89 6.56 10.24
CA PHE A 104 -1.39 6.94 8.92
C PHE A 104 -2.44 6.63 7.84
N ILE A 105 -2.80 7.64 7.06
CA ILE A 105 -3.73 7.50 5.93
C ILE A 105 -3.00 7.88 4.66
N SER A 106 -2.86 6.95 3.71
CA SER A 106 -2.10 7.21 2.47
C SER A 106 -2.93 7.07 1.20
N ASN A 107 -2.46 7.71 0.12
CA ASN A 107 -2.81 7.26 -1.23
C ASN A 107 -2.38 5.81 -1.41
N HIS A 108 -3.04 5.10 -2.32
CA HIS A 108 -2.84 3.67 -2.49
C HIS A 108 -2.68 3.31 -3.96
N ARG A 109 -1.46 2.97 -4.37
CA ARG A 109 -1.11 2.58 -5.73
C ARG A 109 -0.70 1.11 -5.82
N ASP A 110 -0.05 0.57 -4.80
CA ASP A 110 0.38 -0.82 -4.75
C ASP A 110 -0.25 -1.56 -3.57
N ILE A 111 -0.72 -2.80 -3.78
CA ILE A 111 -1.40 -3.57 -2.73
C ILE A 111 -0.50 -3.79 -1.52
N THR A 112 0.76 -4.15 -1.75
CA THR A 112 1.68 -4.64 -0.71
C THR A 112 2.80 -3.67 -0.41
N MET A 113 3.33 -2.99 -1.43
CA MET A 113 4.49 -2.13 -1.26
C MET A 113 4.14 -0.85 -0.51
N ASP A 114 2.91 -0.32 -0.66
CA ASP A 114 2.52 0.91 0.04
C ASP A 114 2.65 0.79 1.57
N PRO A 115 1.96 -0.14 2.25
CA PRO A 115 2.12 -0.28 3.70
C PRO A 115 3.52 -0.77 4.08
N ALA A 116 4.19 -1.55 3.23
CA ALA A 116 5.55 -2.02 3.51
C ALA A 116 6.56 -0.86 3.54
N LEU A 117 6.47 0.07 2.59
CA LEU A 117 7.34 1.25 2.53
C LEU A 117 7.11 2.19 3.70
N VAL A 118 5.84 2.42 4.09
CA VAL A 118 5.54 3.24 5.28
C VAL A 118 6.08 2.57 6.54
N ASN A 119 5.87 1.26 6.69
CA ASN A 119 6.40 0.50 7.84
C ASN A 119 7.92 0.55 7.92
N TYR A 120 8.58 0.42 6.75
CA TYR A 120 10.03 0.48 6.62
C TYR A 120 10.58 1.82 7.11
N MET A 121 10.01 2.95 6.66
CA MET A 121 10.43 4.28 7.11
C MET A 121 10.25 4.46 8.62
N LEU A 122 9.10 4.04 9.14
CA LEU A 122 8.82 4.14 10.58
C LEU A 122 9.84 3.35 11.40
N TYR A 123 10.10 2.11 11.01
CA TYR A 123 11.05 1.25 11.71
C TYR A 123 12.47 1.84 11.72
N HIS A 124 12.96 2.34 10.59
CA HIS A 124 14.32 2.92 10.51
C HIS A 124 14.45 4.27 11.24
N GLU A 125 13.35 5.01 11.41
CA GLU A 125 13.31 6.25 12.20
C GLU A 125 12.97 6.01 13.68
N GLY A 126 12.93 4.74 14.13
CA GLY A 126 12.75 4.38 15.55
C GLY A 126 11.30 4.38 16.04
N PHE A 127 10.31 4.45 15.15
CA PHE A 127 8.90 4.31 15.50
C PHE A 127 8.52 2.83 15.64
N SER A 128 7.43 2.56 16.36
CA SER A 128 6.81 1.23 16.38
C SER A 128 6.20 0.87 15.00
N THR A 129 6.27 -0.41 14.64
CA THR A 129 5.76 -0.90 13.35
C THR A 129 4.23 -0.84 13.27
N LEU A 130 3.72 -0.74 12.05
CA LEU A 130 2.30 -0.60 11.74
C LEU A 130 1.48 -1.85 12.07
N GLN A 131 0.22 -1.62 12.44
CA GLN A 131 -0.87 -2.54 12.14
C GLN A 131 -1.57 -2.11 10.85
N ILE A 132 -1.72 -3.05 9.90
CA ILE A 132 -2.08 -2.74 8.52
C ILE A 132 -3.50 -3.20 8.21
N ALA A 133 -4.39 -2.31 7.80
CA ALA A 133 -5.72 -2.71 7.33
C ALA A 133 -5.63 -3.41 5.96
N ILE A 134 -6.11 -4.64 5.87
CA ILE A 134 -6.16 -5.41 4.62
C ILE A 134 -7.55 -5.97 4.34
N GLY A 135 -7.99 -5.92 3.09
CA GLY A 135 -9.25 -6.52 2.67
C GLY A 135 -9.20 -8.05 2.69
N ASP A 136 -10.25 -8.68 3.22
CA ASP A 136 -10.40 -10.14 3.25
C ASP A 136 -10.48 -10.79 1.84
N ASN A 137 -10.81 -10.02 0.80
CA ASN A 137 -10.83 -10.48 -0.58
C ASN A 137 -9.46 -10.97 -1.08
N LEU A 138 -8.36 -10.50 -0.48
CA LEU A 138 -7.00 -10.93 -0.79
C LEU A 138 -6.68 -12.31 -0.20
N LEU A 139 -7.57 -12.87 0.63
CA LEU A 139 -7.30 -14.00 1.52
C LEU A 139 -8.01 -15.28 1.10
N LYS A 140 -8.28 -15.45 -0.20
CA LYS A 140 -8.89 -16.68 -0.72
C LYS A 140 -8.04 -17.93 -0.47
N ARG A 141 -6.71 -17.76 -0.27
CA ARG A 141 -5.80 -18.85 0.11
C ARG A 141 -5.44 -18.72 1.59
N PRO A 142 -5.64 -19.76 2.41
CA PRO A 142 -5.38 -19.71 3.86
C PRO A 142 -3.98 -19.20 4.23
N PHE A 143 -2.94 -19.67 3.55
CA PHE A 143 -1.56 -19.25 3.85
C PHE A 143 -1.32 -17.75 3.65
N LEU A 144 -2.03 -17.09 2.73
CA LEU A 144 -1.91 -15.63 2.53
C LEU A 144 -2.55 -14.88 3.70
N SER A 145 -3.68 -15.37 4.21
CA SER A 145 -4.30 -14.84 5.43
C SER A 145 -3.34 -14.91 6.60
N ASP A 146 -2.73 -16.07 6.79
CA ASP A 146 -1.82 -16.31 7.90
C ASP A 146 -0.58 -15.42 7.81
N LEU A 147 0.03 -15.30 6.62
CA LEU A 147 1.19 -14.45 6.40
C LEU A 147 0.88 -12.97 6.66
N MET A 148 -0.27 -12.48 6.20
CA MET A 148 -0.66 -11.08 6.43
C MET A 148 -0.90 -10.81 7.91
N ARG A 149 -1.59 -11.71 8.62
CA ARG A 149 -1.83 -11.55 10.07
C ARG A 149 -0.58 -11.70 10.92
N LEU A 150 0.41 -12.49 10.47
CA LEU A 150 1.74 -12.54 11.08
C LEU A 150 2.50 -11.23 10.85
N ASN A 151 2.25 -10.54 9.73
CA ASN A 151 2.79 -9.21 9.43
C ASN A 151 1.96 -8.06 10.04
N LYS A 152 1.39 -8.25 11.22
CA LYS A 152 0.56 -7.26 11.92
C LYS A 152 -0.65 -6.72 11.13
N SER A 153 -1.10 -7.40 10.06
CA SER A 153 -2.30 -6.97 9.34
C SER A 153 -3.59 -7.40 10.03
N PHE A 154 -4.58 -6.51 10.07
CA PHE A 154 -5.92 -6.80 10.53
C PHE A 154 -6.95 -6.74 9.39
N LEU A 155 -8.00 -7.55 9.51
CA LEU A 155 -8.91 -7.85 8.43
C LEU A 155 -10.07 -6.85 8.34
N VAL A 156 -10.25 -6.31 7.14
CA VAL A 156 -11.42 -5.53 6.74
C VAL A 156 -12.35 -6.44 5.97
N LYS A 157 -13.51 -6.75 6.55
CA LYS A 157 -14.52 -7.60 5.92
C LYS A 157 -15.15 -6.92 4.71
N ARG A 158 -14.93 -7.45 3.52
CA ARG A 158 -15.50 -6.96 2.26
C ARG A 158 -16.62 -7.89 1.80
N GLY A 159 -17.57 -7.35 1.04
CA GLY A 159 -18.71 -8.12 0.52
C GLY A 159 -19.90 -8.29 1.48
N VAL A 160 -19.78 -7.89 2.75
CA VAL A 160 -20.93 -7.78 3.66
C VAL A 160 -21.83 -6.60 3.28
N GLN A 161 -23.14 -6.75 3.44
CA GLN A 161 -24.13 -5.72 3.07
C GLN A 161 -25.06 -5.35 4.23
N GLY A 162 -25.74 -4.21 4.10
CA GLY A 162 -26.76 -3.76 5.05
C GLY A 162 -26.27 -3.71 6.50
N ARG A 163 -26.99 -4.40 7.40
CA ARG A 163 -26.70 -4.41 8.85
C ARG A 163 -25.35 -5.05 9.18
N GLU A 164 -24.94 -6.06 8.44
CA GLU A 164 -23.65 -6.74 8.66
C GLU A 164 -22.49 -5.81 8.32
N LYS A 165 -22.61 -5.04 7.22
CA LYS A 165 -21.62 -4.01 6.87
C LYS A 165 -21.47 -2.98 7.99
N LEU A 166 -22.59 -2.48 8.54
CA LEU A 166 -22.54 -1.55 9.66
C LEU A 166 -21.88 -2.15 10.90
N LYS A 167 -22.17 -3.43 11.23
CA LYS A 167 -21.55 -4.14 12.35
C LYS A 167 -20.04 -4.27 12.15
N ALA A 168 -19.61 -4.72 10.97
CA ALA A 168 -18.20 -4.85 10.62
C ALA A 168 -17.48 -3.49 10.65
N SER A 169 -18.08 -2.44 10.09
CA SER A 169 -17.50 -1.08 10.13
C SER A 169 -17.40 -0.52 11.55
N LYS A 170 -18.37 -0.80 12.43
CA LYS A 170 -18.29 -0.44 13.86
C LYS A 170 -17.17 -1.20 14.58
N GLN A 171 -17.03 -2.50 14.32
CA GLN A 171 -15.96 -3.32 14.90
C GLN A 171 -14.58 -2.82 14.45
N LEU A 172 -14.42 -2.53 13.16
CA LEU A 172 -13.21 -1.95 12.58
C LEU A 172 -12.86 -0.60 13.20
N SER A 173 -13.85 0.30 13.32
CA SER A 173 -13.69 1.60 13.98
C SER A 173 -13.21 1.45 15.43
N ALA A 174 -13.82 0.55 16.19
CA ALA A 174 -13.44 0.29 17.58
C ALA A 174 -12.04 -0.31 17.69
N TYR A 175 -11.66 -1.18 16.74
CA TYR A 175 -10.34 -1.77 16.71
C TYR A 175 -9.24 -0.75 16.43
N ILE A 176 -9.44 0.14 15.45
CA ILE A 176 -8.48 1.21 15.14
C ILE A 176 -8.29 2.13 16.35
N GLN A 177 -9.38 2.54 17.01
CA GLN A 177 -9.30 3.34 18.24
C GLN A 177 -8.53 2.60 19.34
N TYR A 178 -8.82 1.31 19.53
CA TYR A 178 -8.10 0.46 20.48
C TYR A 178 -6.60 0.41 20.18
N CYS A 179 -6.18 0.21 18.93
CA CYS A 179 -4.75 0.22 18.56
C CYS A 179 -4.07 1.53 18.97
N ILE A 180 -4.65 2.68 18.61
CA ILE A 180 -4.09 3.98 18.96
C ILE A 180 -4.01 4.14 20.49
N GLU A 181 -5.06 3.77 21.23
CA GLU A 181 -5.10 3.81 22.70
C GLU A 181 -4.08 2.86 23.37
N GLN A 182 -3.65 1.79 22.69
CA GLN A 182 -2.59 0.89 23.16
C GLN A 182 -1.18 1.31 22.74
N GLY A 183 -1.01 2.45 22.05
CA GLY A 183 0.29 2.90 21.57
C GLY A 183 0.76 2.25 20.27
N GLU A 184 -0.15 1.64 19.50
CA GLU A 184 0.17 0.98 18.24
C GLU A 184 -0.14 1.88 17.05
N ASN A 185 0.84 2.05 16.15
CA ASN A 185 0.64 2.74 14.88
C ASN A 185 -0.29 1.94 13.96
N VAL A 186 -1.15 2.61 13.21
CA VAL A 186 -2.10 1.99 12.27
C VAL A 186 -1.92 2.61 10.90
N TRP A 187 -2.00 1.80 9.85
CA TRP A 187 -2.08 2.28 8.47
C TRP A 187 -3.36 1.83 7.78
N ILE A 188 -3.99 2.77 7.08
CA ILE A 188 -5.10 2.51 6.17
C ILE A 188 -4.90 3.26 4.85
N ALA A 189 -5.42 2.71 3.76
CA ALA A 189 -5.57 3.44 2.50
C ALA A 189 -6.70 4.48 2.61
N GLN A 190 -6.55 5.61 1.94
CA GLN A 190 -7.51 6.71 1.92
C GLN A 190 -8.85 6.39 1.24
N ARG A 191 -8.95 5.23 0.57
CA ARG A 191 -10.17 4.72 -0.05
C ARG A 191 -10.11 3.21 -0.26
N GLU A 192 -11.25 2.60 -0.60
CA GLU A 192 -11.29 1.19 -0.92
C GLU A 192 -10.60 0.87 -2.27
N GLY A 193 -9.47 0.17 -2.19
CA GLY A 193 -8.73 -0.33 -3.35
C GLY A 193 -7.80 0.70 -3.99
N ARG A 194 -6.80 0.20 -4.73
CA ARG A 194 -5.73 1.02 -5.33
C ARG A 194 -6.19 1.92 -6.48
N ALA A 195 -5.46 3.01 -6.74
CA ALA A 195 -5.63 3.92 -7.87
C ALA A 195 -5.21 3.24 -9.17
N LYS A 196 -6.14 3.25 -10.13
CA LYS A 196 -5.94 2.68 -11.47
C LYS A 196 -5.53 3.75 -12.47
N ASN A 197 -6.07 4.96 -12.35
CA ASN A 197 -5.81 6.08 -13.25
C ASN A 197 -4.89 7.14 -12.63
N GLY A 198 -4.22 6.86 -11.50
CA GLY A 198 -3.35 7.83 -10.84
C GLY A 198 -4.06 9.00 -10.15
N ILE A 199 -5.41 9.04 -10.17
CA ILE A 199 -6.22 9.96 -9.37
C ILE A 199 -6.59 9.21 -8.09
N ASP A 200 -6.22 9.78 -6.95
CA ASP A 200 -6.56 9.24 -5.65
C ASP A 200 -7.20 10.34 -4.81
N ARG A 201 -8.39 10.07 -4.29
CA ARG A 201 -9.14 11.00 -3.42
C ARG A 201 -9.66 10.25 -2.20
N THR A 202 -9.62 10.91 -1.06
CA THR A 202 -10.07 10.34 0.20
C THR A 202 -11.58 10.15 0.18
N GLU A 203 -12.05 8.94 0.50
CA GLU A 203 -13.48 8.64 0.61
C GLU A 203 -14.01 9.09 1.97
N SER A 204 -14.99 10.00 2.00
CA SER A 204 -15.62 10.44 3.26
C SER A 204 -16.27 9.29 4.04
N ALA A 205 -16.61 8.19 3.37
CA ALA A 205 -17.06 6.95 3.99
C ALA A 205 -16.03 6.33 4.96
N ILE A 206 -14.73 6.48 4.71
CA ILE A 206 -13.68 6.03 5.63
C ILE A 206 -13.65 6.93 6.87
N ILE A 207 -13.77 8.25 6.70
CA ILE A 207 -13.83 9.19 7.83
C ILE A 207 -15.05 8.91 8.70
N LYS A 208 -16.21 8.68 8.06
CA LYS A 208 -17.43 8.25 8.74
C LYS A 208 -17.21 6.97 9.51
N MET A 209 -16.52 5.98 8.91
CA MET A 209 -16.19 4.71 9.54
C MET A 209 -15.36 4.92 10.80
N LEU A 210 -14.30 5.73 10.76
CA LEU A 210 -13.42 5.99 11.91
C LEU A 210 -14.18 6.49 13.15
N HIS A 211 -15.27 7.21 12.93
CA HIS A 211 -16.09 7.80 13.99
C HIS A 211 -17.29 6.92 14.43
N LEU A 212 -17.56 5.79 13.77
CA LEU A 212 -18.72 4.94 14.07
C LEU A 212 -18.74 4.36 15.49
N ALA A 213 -17.59 4.00 16.06
CA ALA A 213 -17.51 3.43 17.41
C ALA A 213 -17.80 4.47 18.51
N GLU A 214 -17.58 5.76 18.25
CA GLU A 214 -17.89 6.84 19.20
C GLU A 214 -19.40 7.11 19.30
N ARG A 215 -20.13 6.98 18.19
CA ARG A 215 -21.58 7.28 18.12
C ARG A 215 -22.48 6.40 19.00
N VAL A 216 -21.94 5.32 19.58
CA VAL A 216 -22.69 4.38 20.44
C VAL A 216 -22.36 4.57 21.92
N LYS A 217 -21.38 5.43 22.26
CA LYS A 217 -20.97 5.70 23.64
C LYS A 217 -21.86 6.79 24.25
N ASN A 218 -22.19 6.68 25.54
CA ASN A 218 -23.02 7.66 26.27
C ASN A 218 -22.39 9.05 26.38
N ASN A 219 -21.07 9.16 26.18
CA ASN A 219 -20.32 10.42 26.12
C ASN A 219 -19.51 10.47 24.81
N SER A 220 -20.22 10.41 23.68
CA SER A 220 -19.61 10.33 22.35
C SER A 220 -18.81 11.58 22.03
N ARG A 221 -17.55 11.40 21.63
CA ARG A 221 -16.71 12.48 21.08
C ARG A 221 -17.35 13.07 19.81
N SER A 222 -17.09 14.34 19.51
CA SER A 222 -17.38 14.90 18.19
C SER A 222 -16.48 14.26 17.11
N LEU A 223 -16.77 14.49 15.83
CA LEU A 223 -15.89 14.03 14.74
C LEU A 223 -14.49 14.62 14.87
N ALA A 224 -14.39 15.94 15.09
CA ALA A 224 -13.11 16.63 15.31
C ALA A 224 -12.31 16.00 16.47
N GLN A 225 -12.96 15.78 17.62
CA GLN A 225 -12.33 15.14 18.78
C GLN A 225 -11.89 13.71 18.47
N THR A 226 -12.65 12.96 17.68
CA THR A 226 -12.30 11.60 17.27
C THR A 226 -11.05 11.60 16.38
N ILE A 227 -10.99 12.46 15.38
CA ILE A 227 -9.85 12.59 14.47
C ILE A 227 -8.60 13.07 15.21
N ASN A 228 -8.74 14.04 16.12
CA ASN A 228 -7.64 14.50 16.96
C ASN A 228 -7.12 13.36 17.86
N ALA A 229 -8.00 12.54 18.43
CA ALA A 229 -7.61 11.41 19.28
C ALA A 229 -6.94 10.27 18.49
N LEU A 230 -7.27 10.11 17.21
CA LEU A 230 -6.63 9.14 16.32
C LEU A 230 -5.25 9.57 15.82
N ASN A 231 -4.81 10.81 16.11
CA ASN A 231 -3.54 11.35 15.64
C ASN A 231 -3.34 11.14 14.12
N VAL A 232 -4.35 11.51 13.32
CA VAL A 232 -4.31 11.23 11.87
C VAL A 232 -3.16 11.97 11.20
N VAL A 233 -2.32 11.24 10.47
CA VAL A 233 -1.21 11.76 9.65
C VAL A 233 -1.42 11.33 8.20
N PRO A 234 -1.69 12.28 7.27
CA PRO A 234 -1.73 11.97 5.84
C PRO A 234 -0.34 11.60 5.31
N VAL A 235 -0.24 10.59 4.44
CA VAL A 235 1.04 10.12 3.86
C VAL A 235 0.94 10.10 2.34
N ALA A 236 1.89 10.74 1.66
CA ALA A 236 1.99 10.70 0.21
C ALA A 236 3.08 9.72 -0.23
N ILE A 237 2.69 8.67 -0.95
CA ILE A 237 3.59 7.68 -1.54
C ILE A 237 3.69 7.96 -3.04
N SER A 238 4.88 8.37 -3.47
CA SER A 238 5.18 8.75 -4.84
C SER A 238 6.12 7.73 -5.46
N TYR A 239 5.67 7.11 -6.56
CA TYR A 239 6.48 6.18 -7.34
C TYR A 239 6.88 6.84 -8.66
N GLY A 240 8.14 6.66 -9.05
CA GLY A 240 8.65 7.05 -10.35
C GLY A 240 8.09 6.17 -11.46
N LEU A 241 7.95 4.88 -11.19
CA LEU A 241 7.30 3.88 -12.04
C LEU A 241 6.33 3.04 -11.21
N ASP A 242 5.17 2.74 -11.79
CA ASP A 242 4.16 1.86 -11.22
C ASP A 242 4.34 0.46 -11.81
N PRO A 243 4.82 -0.54 -11.05
CA PRO A 243 5.02 -1.89 -11.56
C PRO A 243 3.75 -2.56 -12.09
N CYS A 244 2.58 -2.08 -11.68
CA CYS A 244 1.28 -2.60 -12.05
C CYS A 244 0.59 -1.75 -13.14
N ASP A 245 1.29 -0.82 -13.79
CA ASP A 245 0.70 0.09 -14.77
C ASP A 245 -0.01 -0.64 -15.93
N GLU A 246 0.59 -1.68 -16.49
CA GLU A 246 -0.04 -2.48 -17.54
C GLU A 246 -1.33 -3.16 -17.06
N PHE A 247 -1.31 -3.83 -15.90
CA PHE A 247 -2.50 -4.49 -15.34
C PHE A 247 -3.64 -3.50 -15.05
N LYS A 248 -3.31 -2.31 -14.55
CA LYS A 248 -4.28 -1.25 -14.31
C LYS A 248 -4.85 -0.71 -15.62
N ALA A 249 -4.01 -0.55 -16.65
CA ALA A 249 -4.45 -0.12 -17.96
C ALA A 249 -5.36 -1.15 -18.64
N GLU A 250 -5.10 -2.45 -18.47
CA GLU A 250 -5.99 -3.52 -18.94
C GLU A 250 -7.37 -3.44 -18.29
N GLU A 251 -7.41 -3.22 -16.97
CA GLU A 251 -8.65 -3.08 -16.23
C GLU A 251 -9.44 -1.84 -16.67
N LEU A 252 -8.78 -0.68 -16.81
CA LEU A 252 -9.42 0.54 -17.30
C LEU A 252 -9.94 0.37 -18.72
N HIS A 253 -9.14 -0.19 -19.62
CA HIS A 253 -9.56 -0.46 -20.99
C HIS A 253 -10.78 -1.40 -21.06
N ALA A 254 -10.80 -2.46 -20.25
CA ALA A 254 -11.94 -3.39 -20.20
C ALA A 254 -13.21 -2.70 -19.71
N ILE A 255 -13.11 -1.84 -18.69
CA ILE A 255 -14.24 -1.05 -18.20
C ILE A 255 -14.75 -0.10 -19.29
N ASP A 256 -13.86 0.63 -19.96
CA ASP A 256 -14.26 1.62 -20.97
C ASP A 256 -14.84 0.97 -22.25
N THR A 257 -14.40 -0.24 -22.61
CA THR A 257 -14.83 -0.91 -23.85
C THR A 257 -15.96 -1.93 -23.66
N VAL A 258 -16.01 -2.62 -22.52
CA VAL A 258 -16.96 -3.71 -22.22
C VAL A 258 -17.89 -3.37 -21.05
N GLY A 259 -17.63 -2.28 -20.32
CA GLY A 259 -18.42 -1.83 -19.18
C GLY A 259 -18.10 -2.55 -17.86
N LYS A 260 -17.23 -3.57 -17.89
CA LYS A 260 -16.83 -4.33 -16.70
C LYS A 260 -15.44 -4.95 -16.87
N PHE A 261 -14.78 -5.20 -15.75
CA PHE A 261 -13.58 -6.02 -15.68
C PHE A 261 -13.84 -7.23 -14.76
N GLU A 262 -13.67 -8.43 -15.31
CA GLU A 262 -13.82 -9.67 -14.53
C GLU A 262 -12.46 -10.07 -13.96
N LYS A 263 -12.29 -9.87 -12.64
CA LYS A 263 -11.10 -10.31 -11.94
C LYS A 263 -11.01 -11.84 -11.93
N ASN A 264 -9.93 -12.38 -12.49
CA ASN A 264 -9.60 -13.79 -12.31
C ASN A 264 -9.04 -14.04 -10.90
N GLU A 265 -9.08 -15.29 -10.44
CA GLU A 265 -8.63 -15.68 -9.09
C GLU A 265 -7.15 -15.38 -8.79
N ASN A 266 -6.34 -15.21 -9.83
CA ASN A 266 -4.90 -14.97 -9.70
C ASN A 266 -4.51 -13.49 -9.93
N SER A 267 -5.44 -12.61 -10.27
CA SER A 267 -5.17 -11.23 -10.68
C SER A 267 -4.55 -10.40 -9.54
N ASP A 268 -5.05 -10.59 -8.33
CA ASP A 268 -4.51 -9.96 -7.14
C ASP A 268 -3.10 -10.52 -6.80
N ILE A 269 -2.87 -11.83 -6.94
CA ILE A 269 -1.54 -12.44 -6.74
C ILE A 269 -0.53 -11.91 -7.79
N GLN A 270 -0.94 -11.81 -9.05
CA GLN A 270 -0.10 -11.25 -10.12
C GLN A 270 0.27 -9.81 -9.84
N SER A 271 -0.71 -9.01 -9.38
CA SER A 271 -0.45 -7.62 -8.99
C SER A 271 0.51 -7.52 -7.80
N ILE A 272 0.34 -8.36 -6.78
CA ILE A 272 1.26 -8.40 -5.62
C ILE A 272 2.68 -8.73 -6.07
N LEU A 273 2.84 -9.78 -6.89
CA LEU A 273 4.15 -10.18 -7.38
C LEU A 273 4.78 -9.10 -8.27
N ALA A 274 3.99 -8.48 -9.16
CA ALA A 274 4.45 -7.39 -10.00
C ALA A 274 4.85 -6.16 -9.18
N GLY A 275 4.03 -5.79 -8.20
CA GLY A 275 4.32 -4.76 -7.21
C GLY A 275 5.64 -4.98 -6.50
N MET A 276 5.87 -6.18 -5.96
CA MET A 276 7.10 -6.52 -5.26
C MET A 276 8.33 -6.54 -6.17
N LEU A 277 8.24 -7.15 -7.35
CA LEU A 277 9.40 -7.45 -8.20
C LEU A 277 9.70 -6.45 -9.31
N GLY A 278 8.70 -5.70 -9.74
CA GLY A 278 8.86 -4.78 -10.86
C GLY A 278 9.60 -3.52 -10.46
N ASP A 279 10.23 -2.89 -11.46
CA ASP A 279 10.94 -1.63 -11.31
C ASP A 279 9.99 -0.50 -10.91
N LYS A 280 10.31 0.15 -9.79
CA LYS A 280 9.55 1.25 -9.18
C LYS A 280 10.17 2.61 -9.46
N GLY A 281 11.36 2.65 -10.06
CA GLY A 281 12.15 3.87 -10.18
C GLY A 281 12.47 4.49 -8.83
N ASP A 282 12.46 5.82 -8.78
CA ASP A 282 12.60 6.56 -7.52
C ASP A 282 11.30 6.51 -6.71
N ILE A 283 11.41 6.29 -5.41
CA ILE A 283 10.28 6.34 -4.49
C ILE A 283 10.49 7.43 -3.46
N HIS A 284 9.44 8.18 -3.17
CA HIS A 284 9.42 9.16 -2.10
C HIS A 284 8.18 8.98 -1.22
N VAL A 285 8.39 8.82 0.09
CA VAL A 285 7.35 8.69 1.10
C VAL A 285 7.35 9.94 1.98
N ALA A 286 6.37 10.81 1.80
CA ALA A 286 6.27 12.06 2.55
C ALA A 286 5.20 11.96 3.64
N PHE A 287 5.60 12.20 4.88
CA PHE A 287 4.71 12.21 6.04
C PHE A 287 4.22 13.62 6.30
N GLY A 288 2.89 13.79 6.31
CA GLY A 288 2.24 15.06 6.59
C GLY A 288 2.32 15.45 8.06
N GLU A 289 1.68 16.57 8.37
CA GLU A 289 1.48 17.02 9.74
C GLU A 289 0.21 16.38 10.31
N ARG A 290 0.25 16.03 11.60
CA ARG A 290 -0.93 15.54 12.33
C ARG A 290 -2.08 16.52 12.16
N LEU A 291 -3.26 16.01 11.79
CA LEU A 291 -4.47 16.83 11.75
C LEU A 291 -4.83 17.34 13.16
N GLN A 292 -5.03 18.65 13.27
CA GLN A 292 -5.53 19.32 14.46
C GLN A 292 -6.78 20.09 14.09
N LEU A 293 -7.91 19.69 14.68
CA LEU A 293 -9.23 20.22 14.38
C LEU A 293 -9.81 20.90 15.61
N ASP A 294 -9.97 22.21 15.56
CA ASP A 294 -10.47 23.02 16.69
C ASP A 294 -11.99 23.23 16.66
N ASN A 295 -12.61 23.07 15.49
CA ASN A 295 -14.02 23.35 15.25
C ASN A 295 -14.77 22.09 14.81
N GLU A 296 -16.11 22.17 14.81
CA GLU A 296 -16.93 21.15 14.16
C GLU A 296 -16.58 21.06 12.67
N VAL A 297 -16.53 19.83 12.17
CA VAL A 297 -16.20 19.50 10.79
C VAL A 297 -17.12 18.38 10.30
N THR A 298 -17.30 18.34 8.99
CA THR A 298 -17.94 17.25 8.26
C THR A 298 -16.94 16.19 7.84
N GLU A 299 -17.42 14.99 7.49
CA GLU A 299 -16.57 13.93 6.96
C GLU A 299 -15.87 14.34 5.64
N GLU A 300 -16.55 15.14 4.80
CA GLU A 300 -16.01 15.67 3.55
C GLU A 300 -14.88 16.69 3.78
N GLU A 301 -15.00 17.56 4.79
CA GLU A 301 -13.94 18.52 5.13
C GLU A 301 -12.68 17.82 5.63
N VAL A 302 -12.81 16.80 6.48
CA VAL A 302 -11.65 16.00 6.92
C VAL A 302 -11.01 15.27 5.74
N ALA A 303 -11.81 14.68 4.84
CA ALA A 303 -11.30 14.04 3.63
C ALA A 303 -10.53 15.04 2.74
N ALA A 304 -11.05 16.26 2.59
CA ALA A 304 -10.38 17.33 1.84
C ALA A 304 -9.07 17.78 2.48
N LEU A 305 -8.97 17.81 3.82
CA LEU A 305 -7.73 18.12 4.53
C LEU A 305 -6.65 17.04 4.32
N ILE A 306 -7.05 15.76 4.31
CA ILE A 306 -6.15 14.64 3.99
C ILE A 306 -5.67 14.76 2.54
N ASP A 307 -6.59 14.95 1.59
CA ASP A 307 -6.28 15.12 0.17
C ASP A 307 -5.35 16.31 -0.08
N LEU A 308 -5.55 17.42 0.63
CA LEU A 308 -4.71 18.62 0.51
C LEU A 308 -3.26 18.31 0.88
N GLN A 309 -3.03 17.64 2.02
CA GLN A 309 -1.68 17.27 2.44
C GLN A 309 -1.06 16.23 1.51
N ILE A 310 -1.80 15.20 1.11
CA ILE A 310 -1.30 14.16 0.20
C ILE A 310 -0.95 14.76 -1.15
N SER A 311 -1.81 15.59 -1.73
CA SER A 311 -1.53 16.27 -3.00
C SER A 311 -0.31 17.18 -2.89
N LYS A 312 -0.23 18.02 -1.85
CA LYS A 312 0.91 18.92 -1.61
C LYS A 312 2.23 18.14 -1.52
N ASN A 313 2.24 17.07 -0.74
CA ASN A 313 3.43 16.27 -0.45
C ASN A 313 3.78 15.25 -1.55
N TYR A 314 2.88 14.98 -2.49
CA TYR A 314 3.17 14.08 -3.61
C TYR A 314 4.32 14.62 -4.46
N ARG A 315 5.41 13.85 -4.59
CA ARG A 315 6.58 14.23 -5.39
C ARG A 315 6.36 13.80 -6.83
N LEU A 316 6.38 14.76 -7.75
CA LEU A 316 6.33 14.45 -9.18
C LEU A 316 7.71 13.92 -9.62
N HIS A 317 7.68 12.97 -10.56
CA HIS A 317 8.85 12.39 -11.20
C HIS A 317 8.89 12.75 -12.70
N PRO A 318 10.05 12.63 -13.37
CA PRO A 318 10.15 12.88 -14.82
C PRO A 318 9.13 12.10 -15.65
N ALA A 319 8.86 10.83 -15.30
CA ALA A 319 7.85 10.00 -15.96
C ALA A 319 6.45 10.62 -15.95
N ASN A 320 6.08 11.34 -14.89
CA ASN A 320 4.79 12.05 -14.84
C ASN A 320 4.72 13.15 -15.90
N PHE A 321 5.80 13.90 -16.09
CA PHE A 321 5.87 14.95 -17.11
C PHE A 321 6.03 14.41 -18.53
N PHE A 322 6.75 13.30 -18.72
CA PHE A 322 6.81 12.65 -20.03
C PHE A 322 5.42 12.26 -20.51
N ALA A 323 4.62 11.65 -19.64
CA ALA A 323 3.26 11.29 -19.95
C ALA A 323 2.35 12.52 -20.16
N PHE A 324 2.46 13.52 -19.28
CA PHE A 324 1.68 14.74 -19.36
C PHE A 324 1.94 15.50 -20.67
N LEU A 325 3.20 15.66 -21.07
CA LEU A 325 3.58 16.39 -22.29
C LEU A 325 3.24 15.60 -23.57
N GLU A 326 3.23 14.27 -23.52
CA GLU A 326 2.72 13.45 -24.62
C GLU A 326 1.22 13.70 -24.84
N LEU A 327 0.44 13.84 -23.76
CA LEU A 327 -1.00 14.13 -23.82
C LEU A 327 -1.33 15.61 -24.07
N LYS A 328 -0.41 16.53 -23.72
CA LYS A 328 -0.56 17.98 -23.84
C LYS A 328 0.68 18.63 -24.49
N PRO A 329 0.96 18.37 -25.78
CA PRO A 329 2.18 18.86 -26.44
C PRO A 329 2.25 20.40 -26.48
N ASP A 330 1.10 21.07 -26.51
CA ASP A 330 0.97 22.53 -26.48
C ASP A 330 1.53 23.17 -25.20
N GLN A 331 1.66 22.39 -24.12
CA GLN A 331 2.18 22.86 -22.83
C GLN A 331 3.70 22.69 -22.67
N GLN A 332 4.40 22.12 -23.67
CA GLN A 332 5.83 21.80 -23.58
C GLN A 332 6.70 23.02 -23.21
N HIS A 333 6.39 24.20 -23.74
CA HIS A 333 7.16 25.43 -23.48
C HIS A 333 7.04 25.95 -22.04
N ARG A 334 6.10 25.42 -21.24
CA ARG A 334 5.88 25.88 -19.87
C ARG A 334 6.79 25.21 -18.84
N TYR A 335 7.50 24.15 -19.23
CA TYR A 335 8.27 23.33 -18.29
C TYR A 335 9.70 23.12 -18.76
N GLN A 336 10.66 23.53 -17.93
CA GLN A 336 12.07 23.25 -18.12
C GLN A 336 12.44 22.05 -17.24
N LEU A 337 12.31 20.84 -17.79
CA LEU A 337 12.43 19.59 -17.00
C LEU A 337 13.84 19.33 -16.46
N THR A 338 14.88 19.75 -17.19
CA THR A 338 16.28 19.65 -16.73
C THR A 338 16.51 20.43 -15.45
N GLU A 339 16.03 21.67 -15.38
CA GLU A 339 16.11 22.50 -14.18
C GLU A 339 15.21 21.96 -13.05
N MET A 340 13.97 21.60 -13.38
CA MET A 340 12.99 21.12 -12.40
C MET A 340 13.44 19.86 -11.66
N PHE A 341 14.09 18.93 -12.36
CA PHE A 341 14.55 17.67 -11.79
C PHE A 341 16.05 17.62 -11.52
N ASN A 342 16.76 18.73 -11.74
CA ASN A 342 18.22 18.80 -11.63
C ASN A 342 18.93 17.69 -12.44
N LEU A 343 18.52 17.50 -13.69
CA LEU A 343 19.05 16.49 -14.62
C LEU A 343 19.79 17.16 -15.77
N SER A 344 20.87 16.52 -16.23
CA SER A 344 21.50 16.90 -17.49
C SER A 344 20.58 16.56 -18.68
N GLU A 345 20.77 17.22 -19.82
CA GLU A 345 19.99 16.91 -21.04
C GLU A 345 20.12 15.43 -21.44
N GLN A 346 21.32 14.88 -21.30
CA GLN A 346 21.59 13.47 -21.61
C GLN A 346 20.83 12.53 -20.67
N GLU A 347 20.78 12.84 -19.37
CA GLU A 347 20.06 12.03 -18.39
C GLU A 347 18.56 12.06 -18.63
N LEU A 348 18.00 13.25 -18.85
CA LEU A 348 16.59 13.43 -19.17
C LEU A 348 16.21 12.68 -20.45
N ALA A 349 17.03 12.75 -21.49
CA ALA A 349 16.82 12.04 -22.75
C ALA A 349 16.82 10.51 -22.54
N ARG A 350 17.76 9.99 -21.72
CA ARG A 350 17.83 8.56 -21.38
C ARG A 350 16.58 8.10 -20.63
N GLN A 351 16.14 8.85 -19.63
CA GLN A 351 14.92 8.52 -18.88
C GLN A 351 13.67 8.56 -19.77
N LYS A 352 13.57 9.57 -20.65
CA LYS A 352 12.48 9.67 -21.63
C LYS A 352 12.47 8.47 -22.58
N GLN A 353 13.63 8.07 -23.09
CA GLN A 353 13.75 6.91 -23.97
C GLN A 353 13.37 5.60 -23.25
N SER A 354 13.78 5.44 -21.98
CA SER A 354 13.39 4.28 -21.17
C SER A 354 11.88 4.20 -20.99
N PHE A 355 11.24 5.31 -20.61
CA PHE A 355 9.78 5.40 -20.47
C PHE A 355 9.05 5.11 -21.79
N GLN A 356 9.53 5.66 -22.90
CA GLN A 356 8.97 5.38 -24.24
C GLN A 356 9.14 3.91 -24.64
N SER A 357 10.27 3.28 -24.31
CA SER A 357 10.51 1.87 -24.58
C SER A 357 9.58 0.97 -23.76
N ARG A 358 9.36 1.30 -22.48
CA ARG A 358 8.36 0.66 -21.63
C ARG A 358 6.96 0.76 -22.23
N LEU A 359 6.54 1.96 -22.62
CA LEU A 359 5.23 2.19 -23.24
C LEU A 359 5.08 1.46 -24.59
N ALA A 360 6.15 1.40 -25.38
CA ALA A 360 6.17 0.70 -26.66
C ALA A 360 6.04 -0.82 -26.53
N ALA A 361 6.57 -1.40 -25.45
CA ALA A 361 6.44 -2.83 -25.14
C ALA A 361 4.99 -3.23 -24.80
N MET A 362 4.17 -2.28 -24.31
CA MET A 362 2.77 -2.51 -24.01
C MET A 362 1.89 -2.46 -25.26
N PRO A 363 0.77 -3.21 -25.28
CA PRO A 363 -0.21 -3.15 -26.36
C PRO A 363 -0.70 -1.71 -26.62
N ALA A 364 -0.75 -1.31 -27.90
CA ALA A 364 -1.10 0.05 -28.30
C ALA A 364 -2.41 0.57 -27.71
N ARG A 365 -3.41 -0.32 -27.54
CA ARG A 365 -4.72 -0.01 -26.93
C ARG A 365 -4.64 0.44 -25.46
N LEU A 366 -3.59 0.06 -24.74
CA LEU A 366 -3.42 0.36 -23.31
C LEU A 366 -2.64 1.65 -23.07
N ARG A 367 -1.83 2.08 -24.04
CA ARG A 367 -0.93 3.23 -23.90
C ARG A 367 -1.63 4.53 -23.46
N PRO A 368 -2.83 4.89 -23.96
CA PRO A 368 -3.53 6.09 -23.49
C PRO A 368 -3.86 6.05 -22.00
N TYR A 369 -4.21 4.88 -21.45
CA TYR A 369 -4.53 4.70 -20.04
C TYR A 369 -3.29 4.81 -19.15
N VAL A 370 -2.16 4.23 -19.61
CA VAL A 370 -0.86 4.37 -18.94
C VAL A 370 -0.44 5.83 -18.92
N LEU A 371 -0.48 6.52 -20.07
CA LEU A 371 -0.18 7.94 -20.15
C LEU A 371 -1.07 8.76 -19.20
N GLY A 372 -2.38 8.50 -19.17
CA GLY A 372 -3.30 9.17 -18.25
C GLY A 372 -2.92 8.95 -16.78
N MET A 373 -2.56 7.71 -16.41
CA MET A 373 -2.15 7.35 -15.05
C MET A 373 -0.94 8.14 -14.57
N TYR A 374 0.08 8.31 -15.40
CA TYR A 374 1.28 9.07 -15.05
C TYR A 374 1.07 10.59 -15.16
N ALA A 375 0.20 11.07 -16.05
CA ALA A 375 -0.07 12.49 -16.25
C ALA A 375 -1.00 13.10 -15.19
N ASN A 376 -1.95 12.32 -14.67
CA ASN A 376 -2.96 12.80 -13.73
C ASN A 376 -2.40 13.46 -12.44
N PRO A 377 -1.29 12.98 -11.85
CA PRO A 377 -0.64 13.70 -10.74
C PRO A 377 -0.20 15.13 -11.09
N VAL A 378 0.28 15.36 -12.33
CA VAL A 378 0.65 16.71 -12.80
C VAL A 378 -0.60 17.58 -12.93
N ILE A 379 -1.69 17.01 -13.48
CA ILE A 379 -2.97 17.71 -13.64
C ILE A 379 -3.55 18.07 -12.26
N ALA A 380 -3.50 17.14 -11.31
CA ALA A 380 -4.03 17.32 -9.97
C ALA A 380 -3.28 18.39 -9.16
N LYS A 381 -1.97 18.58 -9.39
CA LYS A 381 -1.19 19.64 -8.74
C LYS A 381 -1.38 21.03 -9.35
N ASN A 382 -1.83 21.10 -10.59
CA ASN A 382 -2.03 22.35 -11.33
C ASN A 382 -3.46 22.92 -11.24
N ASN A 383 -4.39 22.13 -10.68
CA ASN A 383 -5.75 22.53 -10.37
C ASN A 383 -5.87 22.81 -8.87
#